data_AF-A0A537CPU9-F1
#
_entry.id   AF-A0A537CPU9-F1
#
_cell.length_a   1.000
_cell.length_b   1.000
_cell.length_c   1.000
_cell.angle_alpha   90.00
_cell.angle_beta   90.00
_cell.angle_gamma   90.00
#
_symmetry.space_group_name_H-M   'P 1'
#
loop_
_entity.id
_entity.type
_entity.pdbx_description
1 polymer ?
#
loop_
_entity_poly.entity_id
_entity_poly.type
_entity_poly.pdbx_seq_one_letter_code
_entity_poly.pdbx_strand_id
1 'polypeptide(L)' 'MRFTVATYNIHKGFSPTRRMVIHELKDRLHGLSADILFLQEV' A
#
# COMPACT_ATOMS: atom_id res chain seq x y z
N MET A 1 19.16 14.77 -6.61
CA MET A 1 17.80 14.64 -6.05
C MET A 1 17.26 13.28 -6.48
N ARG A 2 16.75 12.45 -5.56
CA ARG A 2 16.19 11.13 -5.90
C ARG A 2 14.68 11.23 -5.83
N PHE A 3 14.00 10.78 -6.88
CA PHE A 3 12.54 10.68 -6.92
C PHE A 3 12.16 9.20 -6.85
N THR A 4 11.21 8.86 -6.00
CA THR A 4 10.84 7.49 -5.66
C THR A 4 9.38 7.22 -5.96
N VAL A 5 9.15 6.12 -6.68
CA VAL A 5 7.81 5.67 -7.06
C VAL A 5 7.64 4.23 -6.57
N ALA A 6 6.52 3.96 -5.94
CA ALA A 6 6.12 2.62 -5.53
C ALA A 6 4.75 2.25 -6.13
N THR A 7 4.54 0.97 -6.40
CA THR A 7 3.26 0.43 -6.80
C THR A 7 2.90 -0.73 -5.90
N TYR A 8 1.64 -0.81 -5.47
CA TYR A 8 1.18 -1.85 -4.55
C TYR A 8 -0.26 -2.26 -4.87
N ASN A 9 -0.49 -3.56 -5.00
CA ASN A 9 -1.84 -4.10 -5.08
C ASN A 9 -2.35 -4.35 -3.65
N ILE A 10 -3.46 -3.71 -3.28
CA ILE A 10 -3.97 -3.76 -1.92
C ILE A 10 -5.08 -4.78 -1.70
N HIS A 11 -5.55 -5.46 -2.76
CA HIS A 11 -6.65 -6.42 -2.69
C HIS A 11 -7.83 -5.90 -1.85
N LYS A 12 -8.23 -4.64 -2.06
CA LYS A 12 -9.30 -3.93 -1.33
C LYS A 12 -9.11 -3.89 0.19
N GLY A 13 -7.85 -3.95 0.65
CA GLY A 13 -7.49 -3.99 2.05
C GLY A 13 -7.66 -5.36 2.71
N PHE A 14 -7.74 -6.45 1.94
CA PHE A 14 -7.80 -7.81 2.46
C PHE A 14 -6.44 -8.51 2.43
N SER A 15 -6.15 -9.30 3.46
CA SER A 15 -5.05 -10.25 3.45
C SER A 15 -5.34 -11.40 2.45
N PRO A 16 -4.32 -12.20 2.10
CA PRO A 16 -4.54 -13.44 1.32
C PRO A 16 -5.54 -14.41 1.97
N THR A 17 -5.71 -14.32 3.30
CA THR A 17 -6.69 -15.11 4.08
C THR A 17 -8.06 -14.41 4.21
N ARG A 18 -8.33 -13.36 3.43
CA ARG A 18 -9.58 -12.57 3.43
C ARG A 18 -9.90 -11.89 4.76
N ARG A 19 -8.89 -11.59 5.56
CA ARG A 19 -9.05 -10.72 6.74
C ARG A 19 -8.90 -9.26 6.32
N MET A 20 -9.76 -8.37 6.82
CA MET A 20 -9.59 -6.93 6.63
C MET A 20 -8.36 -6.43 7.42
N VAL A 21 -7.42 -5.79 6.72
CA VAL A 21 -6.13 -5.32 7.25
C VAL A 21 -5.80 -3.87 6.84
N ILE A 22 -6.81 -3.11 6.41
CA ILE A 22 -6.64 -1.76 5.83
C ILE A 22 -5.86 -0.78 6.73
N HIS A 23 -6.01 -0.87 8.06
CA HIS A 23 -5.31 0.03 9.00
C HIS A 23 -3.81 -0.27 9.05
N GLU A 24 -3.43 -1.55 9.23
CA GLU A 24 -2.02 -1.96 9.22
C GLU A 24 -1.38 -1.71 7.85
N LEU A 25 -2.13 -1.96 6.77
CA LEU A 25 -1.68 -1.71 5.42
C LEU A 25 -1.38 -0.21 5.20
N LYS A 26 -2.26 0.68 5.67
CA LYS A 26 -2.04 2.13 5.59
C LYS A 26 -0.74 2.55 6.29
N ASP A 27 -0.51 2.06 7.51
CA ASP A 27 0.69 2.40 8.28
C ASP A 27 1.97 1.93 7.57
N ARG A 28 1.96 0.72 7.01
CA ARG A 28 3.08 0.18 6.22
C ARG A 28 3.33 0.98 4.95
N LEU A 29 2.28 1.34 4.21
CA LEU A 29 2.39 2.14 2.97
C LEU A 29 2.93 3.54 3.25
N HIS A 30 2.52 4.18 4.36
CA HIS A 30 3.10 5.44 4.80
C HIS A 30 4.59 5.31 5.14
N GLY A 31 5.00 4.18 5.74
CA GLY A 31 6.40 3.89 6.05
C GLY A 31 7.33 3.80 4.84
N LEU A 32 6.81 3.52 3.64
CA LEU A 32 7.62 3.45 2.41
C LEU A 32 8.28 4.77 2.04
N SER A 33 7.74 5.90 2.52
CA SER A 33 8.26 7.25 2.24
C SER A 33 8.49 7.52 0.74
N ALA A 34 7.64 6.96 -0.12
CA ALA A 34 7.71 7.17 -1.56
C ALA A 34 7.08 8.53 -1.92
N ASP A 35 7.63 9.21 -2.93
CA ASP A 35 7.07 10.47 -3.42
C ASP A 35 5.72 10.26 -4.12
N ILE A 36 5.55 9.13 -4.81
CA ILE A 36 4.29 8.71 -5.42
C ILE A 36 4.04 7.22 -5.15
N LEU A 37 2.81 6.89 -4.74
CA LEU A 37 2.33 5.54 -4.53
C LEU A 37 1.12 5.24 -5.43
N PHE A 38 1.24 4.23 -6.30
CA PHE A 38 0.12 3.71 -7.10
C PHE A 38 -0.51 2.51 -6.41
N LEU A 39 -1.81 2.55 -6.15
CA LEU A 39 -2.56 1.44 -5.56
C LEU A 39 -3.42 0.74 -6.61
N GLN A 40 -3.46 -0.60 -6.58
CA GLN A 40 -4.33 -1.43 -7.41
C GLN A 40 -5.35 -2.17 -6.57
N GLU A 41 -6.47 -2.53 -7.21
CA GLU A 41 -7.60 -3.21 -6.57
C GLU A 41 -8.09 -2.46 -5.32
N VAL A 42 -8.35 -1.15 -5.45
CA VAL A 42 -8.93 -0.33 -4.37
C VAL A 42 -10.38 -0.74 -4.10
#